data_AF-A0A943RHM3-F1
#
_entry.id   AF-A0A943RHM3-F1
#
_cell.length_a   1.000
_cell.length_b   1.000
_cell.length_c   1.000
_cell.angle_alpha   90.00
_cell.angle_beta   90.00
_cell.angle_gamma   90.00
#
_symmetry.space_group_name_H-M   'P 1'
#
loop_
_entity.id
_entity.type
_entity.pdbx_description
1 polymer ?
#
loop_
_entity_poly.entity_id
_entity_poly.type
_entity_poly.pdbx_seq_one_letter_code
_entity_poly.pdbx_strand_id
1 'polypeptide(L)'
;MGKKLRTPLIYLAIVVLMIVLLTQLQNGGTDDKKIEYADFLAMAKEGTVEAVEYCNGEIVGIKKGSAYKDLFPKKYDFICNVSNENAFRSDMAAIVADAKGIDADKVTPEDYPFTYTYNPPPEPSILEYILPYVIMLVIIVVFYVVVFRAQGGGNKMMSFGKAHARTQMDPNNRVTFDDVAGADEEKEELKEVVEFMRAPKRFTEMGARIPKGVLLVGPPGTGKTLLAKAVAGEAKVPFFSISGSDFVEMFVGVGASRVRDLFTTAKKCAPAVVFIDEIDAVGRQRGAGLGGGHDEREQTLNQLLVEMDGF
;
A
#
# COMPACT_ATOMS: atom_id res chain seq x y z
N MET A 1 12.37 -0.99 -21.04
CA MET A 1 11.38 -0.71 -19.97
C MET A 1 10.27 -1.76 -20.05
N GLY A 2 10.27 -2.74 -19.13
CA GLY A 2 9.45 -3.95 -19.24
C GLY A 2 7.94 -3.65 -19.25
N LYS A 3 7.16 -4.47 -19.97
CA LYS A 3 5.70 -4.32 -20.15
C LYS A 3 4.93 -4.13 -18.83
N LYS A 4 5.46 -4.58 -17.69
CA LYS A 4 4.86 -4.43 -16.36
C LYS A 4 4.91 -3.00 -15.78
N LEU A 5 5.86 -2.17 -16.20
CA LEU A 5 6.01 -0.79 -15.68
C LEU A 5 5.26 0.25 -16.52
N ARG A 6 4.91 -0.07 -17.77
CA ARG A 6 4.21 0.85 -18.69
C ARG A 6 2.77 1.10 -18.27
N THR A 7 2.09 0.07 -17.78
CA THR A 7 0.67 0.15 -17.39
C THR A 7 0.40 1.14 -16.25
N PRO A 8 1.13 1.11 -15.11
CA PRO A 8 0.92 2.08 -14.04
C PRO A 8 1.29 3.52 -14.43
N LEU A 9 2.31 3.70 -15.27
CA LEU A 9 2.72 5.02 -15.78
C LEU A 9 1.65 5.67 -16.67
N ILE A 10 0.94 4.86 -17.47
CA ILE A 10 -0.17 5.35 -18.31
C ILE A 10 -1.34 5.81 -17.45
N TYR A 11 -1.69 5.08 -16.39
CA TYR A 11 -2.76 5.49 -15.47
C TYR A 11 -2.40 6.77 -14.69
N LEU A 12 -1.14 6.92 -14.26
CA LEU A 12 -0.67 8.14 -13.61
C LEU A 12 -0.78 9.36 -14.56
N ALA A 13 -0.40 9.19 -15.83
CA ALA A 13 -0.48 10.25 -16.83
C ALA A 13 -1.93 10.70 -17.09
N ILE A 14 -2.89 9.76 -17.11
CA ILE A 14 -4.32 10.07 -17.29
C ILE A 14 -4.85 10.87 -16.09
N VAL A 15 -4.46 10.53 -14.86
CA VAL A 15 -4.88 11.27 -13.66
C VAL A 15 -4.33 12.69 -13.66
N VAL A 16 -3.05 12.87 -14.00
CA VAL A 16 -2.44 14.20 -14.11
C VAL A 16 -3.12 15.03 -15.21
N LEU A 17 -3.43 14.43 -16.36
CA LEU A 17 -4.16 15.10 -17.43
C LEU A 17 -5.56 15.54 -16.98
N MET A 18 -6.27 14.70 -16.21
CA MET A 18 -7.59 15.04 -15.68
C MET A 18 -7.54 16.20 -14.69
N ILE A 19 -6.52 16.24 -13.83
CA ILE A 19 -6.29 17.35 -12.88
C ILE A 19 -6.02 18.65 -13.65
N VAL A 20 -5.18 18.61 -14.69
CA VAL A 20 -4.90 19.78 -15.54
C VAL A 20 -6.15 20.24 -16.30
N LEU A 21 -7.01 19.32 -16.75
CA LEU A 21 -8.26 19.68 -17.41
C LEU A 21 -9.27 20.32 -16.44
N LEU A 22 -9.30 19.84 -15.20
CA LEU A 22 -10.11 20.40 -14.12
C LEU A 22 -9.67 21.81 -13.73
N THR A 23 -8.35 22.08 -13.66
CA THR A 23 -7.85 23.42 -13.35
C THR A 23 -8.13 24.43 -14.48
N GLN A 24 -8.13 23.98 -15.74
CA GLN A 24 -8.51 24.83 -16.88
C GLN A 24 -10.02 25.16 -16.91
N LEU A 25 -10.86 24.27 -16.39
CA LEU A 25 -12.30 24.51 -16.25
C LEU A 25 -12.66 25.53 -15.16
N GLN A 26 -11.76 25.78 -14.19
CA GLN A 26 -11.98 26.76 -13.13
C GLN A 26 -11.53 28.19 -13.49
N ASN A 27 -10.67 28.37 -14.50
CA ASN A 27 -10.13 29.69 -14.89
C ASN A 27 -10.95 30.35 -16.01
N GLY A 28 -12.25 30.52 -15.81
CA GLY A 28 -13.15 31.20 -16.75
C GLY A 28 -13.93 32.34 -16.11
N GLY A 29 -13.34 33.54 -16.03
CA GLY A 29 -14.04 34.76 -15.61
C GLY A 29 -13.20 36.02 -15.79
N THR A 30 -13.65 36.91 -16.69
CA THR A 30 -13.00 38.12 -17.19
C THR A 30 -12.92 39.27 -16.17
N ASP A 31 -11.76 39.94 -16.14
CA ASP A 31 -11.33 40.96 -15.15
C ASP A 31 -11.77 42.42 -15.44
N ASP A 32 -12.55 42.70 -16.49
CA ASP A 32 -12.71 44.08 -17.02
C ASP A 32 -13.63 45.02 -16.23
N LYS A 33 -14.20 44.60 -15.09
CA LYS A 33 -15.14 45.42 -14.28
C LYS A 33 -14.66 45.70 -12.87
N LYS A 34 -13.45 45.25 -12.51
CA LYS A 34 -12.91 45.40 -11.15
C LYS A 34 -12.44 46.84 -10.91
N ILE A 35 -12.92 47.44 -9.83
CA ILE A 35 -12.44 48.75 -9.33
C ILE A 35 -11.83 48.56 -7.94
N GLU A 36 -10.93 49.47 -7.55
CA GLU A 36 -10.40 49.47 -6.19
C GLU A 36 -11.47 49.91 -5.19
N TYR A 37 -11.40 49.38 -3.96
CA TYR A 37 -12.34 49.73 -2.91
C TYR A 37 -12.32 51.24 -2.58
N ALA A 38 -11.14 51.86 -2.66
CA ALA A 38 -10.99 53.31 -2.46
C ALA A 38 -11.78 54.13 -3.51
N ASP A 39 -11.75 53.72 -4.77
CA ASP A 39 -12.50 54.39 -5.85
C ASP A 39 -14.00 54.24 -5.65
N PHE A 40 -14.44 53.07 -5.16
CA PHE A 40 -15.82 52.85 -4.79
C PHE A 40 -16.27 53.78 -3.65
N LEU A 41 -15.47 53.93 -2.58
CA LEU A 41 -15.77 54.85 -1.48
C LEU A 41 -15.85 56.31 -1.96
N ALA A 42 -14.99 56.71 -2.89
CA ALA A 42 -15.06 58.03 -3.52
C ALA A 42 -16.38 58.22 -4.30
N MET A 43 -16.75 57.25 -5.14
CA MET A 43 -18.01 57.28 -5.90
C MET A 43 -19.25 57.29 -5.00
N ALA A 44 -19.19 56.61 -3.86
CA ALA A 44 -20.23 56.62 -2.83
C ALA A 44 -20.35 58.01 -2.18
N LYS A 45 -19.22 58.65 -1.82
CA LYS A 45 -19.19 59.99 -1.23
C LYS A 45 -19.67 61.08 -2.20
N GLU A 46 -19.32 60.96 -3.48
CA GLU A 46 -19.79 61.85 -4.54
C GLU A 46 -21.27 61.62 -4.93
N GLY A 47 -21.89 60.53 -4.43
CA GLY A 47 -23.28 60.20 -4.70
C GLY A 47 -23.55 59.79 -6.13
N THR A 48 -22.55 59.25 -6.84
CA THR A 48 -22.66 58.77 -8.24
C THR A 48 -23.18 57.34 -8.36
N VAL A 49 -23.20 56.61 -7.24
CA VAL A 49 -23.71 55.23 -7.16
C VAL A 49 -25.24 55.24 -6.98
N GLU A 50 -25.93 54.32 -7.64
CA GLU A 50 -27.40 54.21 -7.57
C GLU A 50 -27.84 53.03 -6.70
N ALA A 51 -27.29 51.84 -6.95
CA ALA A 51 -27.58 50.64 -6.17
C ALA A 51 -26.33 49.77 -6.00
N VAL A 52 -26.28 49.07 -4.88
CA VAL A 52 -25.15 48.26 -4.43
C VAL A 52 -25.67 46.97 -3.81
N GLU A 53 -25.08 45.84 -4.20
CA GLU A 53 -25.33 44.53 -3.61
C GLU A 53 -24.02 43.95 -3.09
N TYR A 54 -24.03 43.54 -1.82
CA TYR A 54 -22.92 42.80 -1.22
C TYR A 54 -23.20 41.30 -1.30
N CYS A 55 -22.26 40.54 -1.85
CA CYS A 55 -22.29 39.07 -1.88
C CYS A 55 -20.88 38.52 -1.70
N ASN A 56 -20.67 37.73 -0.64
CA ASN A 56 -19.47 36.91 -0.41
C ASN A 56 -18.10 37.66 -0.53
N GLY A 57 -17.97 38.83 0.10
CA GLY A 57 -16.73 39.62 0.07
C GLY A 57 -16.53 40.44 -1.20
N GLU A 58 -17.54 40.48 -2.07
CA GLU A 58 -17.57 41.35 -3.24
C GLU A 58 -18.79 42.26 -3.17
N ILE A 59 -18.60 43.49 -3.66
CA ILE A 59 -19.65 44.47 -3.84
C ILE A 59 -19.82 44.70 -5.33
N VAL A 60 -21.04 44.48 -5.83
CA VAL A 60 -21.43 44.84 -7.20
C VAL A 60 -22.32 46.06 -7.16
N GLY A 61 -22.12 46.98 -8.09
CA GLY A 61 -22.90 48.21 -8.12
C GLY A 61 -23.14 48.78 -9.51
N ILE A 62 -24.13 49.66 -9.58
CA ILE A 62 -24.50 50.43 -10.77
C ILE A 62 -24.41 51.92 -10.49
N LYS A 63 -24.01 52.69 -11.50
CA LYS A 63 -23.94 54.16 -11.43
C LYS A 63 -25.28 54.77 -11.79
N LYS A 64 -25.53 56.00 -11.33
CA LYS A 64 -26.74 56.76 -11.68
C LYS A 64 -26.87 56.93 -13.19
N GLY A 65 -28.00 56.47 -13.74
CA GLY A 65 -28.27 56.56 -15.19
C GLY A 65 -27.71 55.38 -16.00
N SER A 66 -27.28 54.30 -15.34
CA SER A 66 -26.84 53.07 -16.01
C SER A 66 -27.97 52.40 -16.79
N ALA A 67 -27.61 51.81 -17.93
CA ALA A 67 -28.52 50.97 -18.73
C ALA A 67 -28.85 49.63 -18.05
N TYR A 68 -28.18 49.29 -16.94
CA TYR A 68 -28.37 48.02 -16.22
C TYR A 68 -29.33 48.11 -15.03
N LYS A 69 -30.01 49.25 -14.83
CA LYS A 69 -30.94 49.46 -13.72
C LYS A 69 -31.97 48.33 -13.57
N ASP A 70 -32.59 47.91 -14.67
CA ASP A 70 -33.61 46.85 -14.66
C ASP A 70 -33.03 45.43 -14.69
N LEU A 71 -31.71 45.30 -14.84
CA LEU A 71 -30.98 44.03 -14.96
C LEU A 71 -30.09 43.74 -13.73
N PHE A 72 -30.06 44.66 -12.77
CA PHE A 72 -29.36 44.51 -11.50
C PHE A 72 -30.06 43.46 -10.62
N PRO A 73 -29.34 42.52 -9.97
CA PRO A 73 -27.88 42.40 -9.83
C PRO A 73 -27.17 41.53 -10.88
N LYS A 74 -27.87 40.96 -11.87
CA LYS A 74 -27.27 40.07 -12.89
C LYS A 74 -26.30 40.79 -13.84
N LYS A 75 -26.49 42.09 -14.05
CA LYS A 75 -25.53 42.98 -14.72
C LYS A 75 -25.24 44.19 -13.85
N TYR A 76 -23.98 44.56 -13.79
CA TYR A 76 -23.45 45.66 -13.00
C TYR A 76 -22.38 46.42 -13.77
N ASP A 77 -22.13 47.67 -13.37
CA ASP A 77 -21.12 48.54 -13.97
C ASP A 77 -19.74 48.28 -13.39
N PHE A 78 -19.68 47.95 -12.11
CA PHE A 78 -18.43 47.69 -11.41
C PHE A 78 -18.59 46.60 -10.35
N ILE A 79 -17.46 45.98 -10.02
CA ILE A 79 -17.30 45.07 -8.89
C ILE A 79 -16.07 45.47 -8.09
N CYS A 80 -16.15 45.48 -6.76
CA CYS A 80 -14.99 45.70 -5.89
C CYS A 80 -14.93 44.64 -4.80
N ASN A 81 -13.71 44.31 -4.39
CA ASN A 81 -13.48 43.33 -3.32
C ASN A 81 -13.42 44.04 -1.98
N VAL A 82 -14.05 43.47 -0.97
CA VAL A 82 -14.15 43.99 0.39
C VAL A 82 -13.83 42.89 1.38
N SER A 83 -13.00 43.23 2.38
CA SER A 83 -12.54 42.29 3.40
C SER A 83 -13.66 41.55 4.14
N ASN A 84 -14.75 42.25 4.48
CA ASN A 84 -15.97 41.68 5.03
C ASN A 84 -17.08 42.76 5.10
N GLU A 85 -18.33 42.31 5.27
CA GLU A 85 -19.50 43.19 5.35
C GLU A 85 -19.41 44.20 6.50
N ASN A 86 -18.87 43.79 7.66
CA ASN A 86 -18.80 44.64 8.84
C ASN A 86 -17.84 45.83 8.63
N ALA A 87 -16.70 45.60 7.99
CA ALA A 87 -15.75 46.63 7.62
C ALA A 87 -16.39 47.64 6.66
N PHE A 88 -17.09 47.15 5.63
CA PHE A 88 -17.81 48.02 4.71
C PHE A 88 -18.90 48.85 5.40
N ARG A 89 -19.69 48.23 6.29
CA ARG A 89 -20.70 48.96 7.07
C ARG A 89 -20.07 50.03 7.96
N SER A 90 -18.93 49.73 8.58
CA SER A 90 -18.18 50.68 9.41
C SER A 90 -17.65 51.86 8.59
N ASP A 91 -17.06 51.60 7.43
CA ASP A 91 -16.54 52.65 6.54
C ASP A 91 -17.67 53.54 6.01
N MET A 92 -18.79 52.93 5.59
CA MET A 92 -19.97 53.67 5.15
C MET A 92 -20.63 54.46 6.27
N ALA A 93 -20.68 53.91 7.49
CA ALA A 93 -21.16 54.63 8.66
C ALA A 93 -20.33 55.88 8.94
N ALA A 94 -19.00 55.80 8.84
CA ALA A 94 -18.12 56.95 8.99
C ALA A 94 -18.35 58.03 7.91
N ILE A 95 -18.52 57.63 6.64
CA ILE A 95 -18.77 58.56 5.53
C ILE A 95 -20.11 59.28 5.69
N VAL A 96 -21.16 58.54 6.07
CA VAL A 96 -22.51 59.10 6.22
C VAL A 96 -22.64 59.92 7.49
N ALA A 97 -21.98 59.53 8.58
CA ALA A 97 -21.86 60.32 9.81
C ALA A 97 -21.21 61.69 9.55
N ASP A 98 -20.09 61.72 8.82
CA ASP A 98 -19.40 62.96 8.40
C ASP A 98 -20.29 63.83 7.52
N ALA A 99 -21.01 63.23 6.56
CA ALA A 99 -21.86 63.96 5.63
C ALA A 99 -23.17 64.50 6.25
N LYS A 100 -23.78 63.78 7.21
CA LYS A 100 -25.08 64.13 7.81
C LYS A 100 -24.99 64.70 9.23
N GLY A 101 -23.81 64.68 9.86
CA GLY A 101 -23.61 65.12 11.24
C GLY A 101 -24.30 64.23 12.29
N ILE A 102 -24.46 62.93 11.98
CA ILE A 102 -25.09 61.94 12.85
C ILE A 102 -24.00 61.07 13.48
N ASP A 103 -24.23 60.56 14.69
CA ASP A 103 -23.35 59.59 15.32
C ASP A 103 -23.19 58.32 14.46
N ALA A 104 -21.96 57.84 14.25
CA ALA A 104 -21.65 56.68 13.42
C ALA A 104 -22.38 55.41 13.89
N ASP A 105 -22.62 55.28 15.20
CA ASP A 105 -23.31 54.13 15.79
C ASP A 105 -24.81 54.08 15.47
N LYS A 106 -25.39 55.17 14.95
CA LYS A 106 -26.81 55.28 14.59
C LYS A 106 -27.06 55.23 13.09
N VAL A 107 -26.03 55.12 12.27
CA VAL A 107 -26.17 55.06 10.82
C VAL A 107 -26.73 53.69 10.43
N THR A 108 -27.83 53.71 9.69
CA THR A 108 -28.43 52.50 9.12
C THR A 108 -28.18 52.44 7.61
N PRO A 109 -28.30 51.27 6.95
CA PRO A 109 -28.16 51.17 5.50
C PRO A 109 -29.17 52.01 4.70
N GLU A 110 -30.26 52.45 5.32
CA GLU A 110 -31.24 53.37 4.73
C GLU A 110 -30.70 54.79 4.61
N ASP A 111 -29.68 55.14 5.39
CA ASP A 111 -29.05 56.46 5.37
C ASP A 111 -28.00 56.60 4.27
N TYR A 112 -27.68 55.52 3.56
CA TYR A 112 -26.66 55.50 2.53
C TYR A 112 -27.12 56.30 1.29
N PRO A 113 -26.17 56.88 0.52
CA PRO A 113 -26.50 57.66 -0.68
C PRO A 113 -26.98 56.81 -1.87
N PHE A 114 -27.09 55.48 -1.70
CA PHE A 114 -27.49 54.49 -2.69
C PHE A 114 -28.33 53.38 -2.03
N THR A 115 -29.06 52.60 -2.82
CA THR A 115 -29.80 51.44 -2.32
C THR A 115 -28.84 50.29 -2.01
N TYR A 116 -28.84 49.80 -0.77
CA TYR A 116 -28.02 48.66 -0.34
C TYR A 116 -28.87 47.39 -0.18
N THR A 117 -28.48 46.32 -0.87
CA THR A 117 -29.06 44.98 -0.71
C THR A 117 -28.00 44.01 -0.23
N TYR A 118 -28.29 43.27 0.85
CA TYR A 118 -27.44 42.18 1.31
C TYR A 118 -27.95 40.85 0.74
N ASN A 119 -27.12 40.19 -0.06
CA ASN A 119 -27.44 38.88 -0.61
C ASN A 119 -26.52 37.83 0.02
N PRO A 120 -27.03 36.95 0.90
CA PRO A 120 -26.21 35.90 1.48
C PRO A 120 -25.71 34.95 0.38
N PRO A 121 -24.52 34.36 0.52
CA PRO A 121 -24.01 33.42 -0.47
C PRO A 121 -25.01 32.27 -0.66
N PRO A 122 -25.28 31.84 -1.89
CA PRO A 122 -26.16 30.70 -2.13
C PRO A 122 -25.60 29.49 -1.39
N GLU A 123 -26.40 28.91 -0.50
CA GLU A 123 -26.00 27.66 0.16
C GLU A 123 -25.75 26.61 -0.93
N PRO A 124 -24.62 25.88 -0.87
CA PRO A 124 -24.34 24.86 -1.87
C PRO A 124 -25.49 23.86 -1.89
N SER A 125 -25.96 23.54 -3.09
CA SER A 125 -27.02 22.54 -3.25
C SER A 125 -26.56 21.22 -2.64
N ILE A 126 -27.46 20.44 -2.02
CA ILE A 126 -27.14 19.13 -1.43
C ILE A 126 -26.38 18.24 -2.43
N LEU A 127 -26.71 18.35 -3.72
CA LEU A 127 -26.01 17.65 -4.79
C LEU A 127 -24.53 18.06 -4.91
N GLU A 128 -24.20 19.35 -4.85
CA GLU A 128 -22.82 19.86 -4.92
C GLU A 128 -22.00 19.42 -3.72
N TYR A 129 -22.63 19.34 -2.54
CA TYR A 129 -21.99 18.82 -1.34
C TYR A 129 -21.69 17.32 -1.42
N ILE A 130 -22.60 16.52 -2.01
CA ILE A 130 -22.48 15.05 -2.07
C ILE A 130 -21.59 14.58 -3.25
N LEU A 131 -21.51 15.37 -4.33
CA LEU A 131 -20.80 15.00 -5.56
C LEU A 131 -19.34 14.57 -5.35
N PRO A 132 -18.50 15.25 -4.54
CA PRO A 132 -17.12 14.84 -4.30
C PRO A 132 -17.02 13.46 -3.63
N TYR A 133 -17.92 13.18 -2.69
CA TYR A 133 -17.96 11.89 -1.99
C TYR A 133 -18.38 10.75 -2.93
N VAL A 134 -19.34 11.02 -3.83
CA VAL A 134 -19.77 10.05 -4.84
C VAL A 134 -18.63 9.74 -5.82
N ILE A 135 -17.91 10.77 -6.29
CA ILE A 135 -16.74 10.58 -7.17
C ILE A 135 -15.67 9.74 -6.46
N MET A 136 -15.36 10.04 -5.20
CA MET A 136 -14.40 9.28 -4.41
C MET A 136 -14.82 7.81 -4.21
N LEU A 137 -16.10 7.56 -3.94
CA LEU A 137 -16.64 6.21 -3.82
C LEU A 137 -16.48 5.43 -5.14
N VAL A 138 -16.81 6.05 -6.28
CA VAL A 138 -16.63 5.42 -7.60
C VAL A 138 -15.17 5.08 -7.86
N ILE A 139 -14.23 5.97 -7.54
CA ILE A 139 -12.79 5.70 -7.68
C ILE A 139 -12.36 4.50 -6.83
N ILE A 140 -12.81 4.42 -5.57
CA ILE A 140 -12.50 3.29 -4.67
C ILE A 140 -13.05 1.97 -5.24
N VAL A 141 -14.30 1.98 -5.73
CA VAL A 141 -14.93 0.78 -6.32
C VAL A 141 -14.20 0.34 -7.58
N VAL A 142 -13.86 1.28 -8.47
CA VAL A 142 -13.10 0.96 -9.68
C VAL A 142 -11.71 0.43 -9.34
N PHE A 143 -11.01 1.05 -8.40
CA PHE A 143 -9.72 0.59 -7.91
C PHE A 143 -9.81 -0.82 -7.34
N TYR A 144 -10.81 -1.09 -6.49
CA TYR A 144 -11.05 -2.42 -5.93
C TYR A 144 -11.29 -3.46 -7.03
N VAL A 145 -12.13 -3.16 -8.02
CA VAL A 145 -12.41 -4.06 -9.15
C VAL A 145 -11.16 -4.30 -10.00
N VAL A 146 -10.35 -3.27 -10.26
CA VAL A 146 -9.11 -3.40 -11.04
C VAL A 146 -8.07 -4.22 -10.28
N VAL A 147 -7.87 -4.01 -8.98
CA VAL A 147 -6.95 -4.80 -8.15
C VAL A 147 -7.41 -6.25 -8.06
N PHE A 148 -8.70 -6.48 -7.84
CA PHE A 148 -9.26 -7.83 -7.75
C PHE A 148 -9.18 -8.59 -9.09
N ARG A 149 -9.35 -7.89 -10.24
CA ARG A 149 -9.17 -8.48 -11.56
C ARG A 149 -7.71 -8.66 -11.97
N ALA A 150 -6.83 -7.74 -11.59
CA ALA A 150 -5.40 -7.80 -11.91
C ALA A 150 -4.63 -8.83 -11.07
N GLN A 151 -5.12 -9.15 -9.87
CA GLN A 151 -4.52 -10.19 -9.02
C GLN A 151 -4.91 -11.63 -9.38
N GLY A 152 -5.73 -11.85 -10.41
CA GLY A 152 -5.87 -13.15 -11.09
C GLY A 152 -6.04 -14.35 -10.15
N GLY A 153 -7.26 -14.56 -9.66
CA GLY A 153 -7.65 -15.78 -8.94
C GLY A 153 -7.16 -15.84 -7.49
N GLY A 154 -8.08 -16.05 -6.56
CA GLY A 154 -7.90 -16.08 -5.10
C GLY A 154 -6.98 -17.16 -4.51
N ASN A 155 -5.86 -17.46 -5.15
CA ASN A 155 -4.94 -18.53 -4.75
C ASN A 155 -3.54 -18.05 -4.36
N LYS A 156 -3.21 -16.76 -4.50
CA LYS A 156 -1.87 -16.25 -4.16
C LYS A 156 -1.65 -15.89 -2.70
N MET A 157 -2.71 -15.62 -1.93
CA MET A 157 -2.58 -15.40 -0.49
C MET A 157 -2.48 -16.72 0.30
N MET A 158 -3.02 -17.82 -0.23
CA MET A 158 -2.92 -19.18 0.35
C MET A 158 -1.61 -19.92 0.01
N SER A 159 -0.72 -19.35 -0.81
CA SER A 159 0.56 -19.98 -1.16
C SER A 159 1.72 -19.53 -0.27
N PHE A 160 1.52 -18.59 0.65
CA PHE A 160 2.56 -18.14 1.59
C PHE A 160 2.99 -19.22 2.59
N GLY A 161 2.14 -20.23 2.85
CA GLY A 161 2.43 -21.33 3.78
C GLY A 161 3.00 -22.59 3.15
N LYS A 162 2.91 -22.76 1.82
CA LYS A 162 3.39 -23.99 1.17
C LYS A 162 4.90 -23.93 1.02
N ALA A 163 5.60 -24.87 1.63
CA ALA A 163 7.02 -25.07 1.38
C ALA A 163 7.24 -25.26 -0.13
N HIS A 164 7.92 -24.31 -0.78
CA HIS A 164 8.52 -24.52 -2.10
C HIS A 164 9.76 -25.43 -1.95
N ALA A 165 9.59 -26.61 -1.32
CA ALA A 165 10.58 -27.65 -1.40
C ALA A 165 10.71 -27.97 -2.90
N ARG A 166 11.91 -27.74 -3.44
CA ARG A 166 12.22 -28.15 -4.82
C ARG A 166 12.20 -29.67 -4.82
N THR A 167 11.06 -30.26 -5.15
CA THR A 167 10.95 -31.68 -5.43
C THR A 167 11.75 -31.94 -6.70
N GLN A 168 13.05 -32.21 -6.57
CA GLN A 168 13.85 -32.76 -7.66
C GLN A 168 13.47 -34.24 -7.82
N MET A 169 12.25 -34.49 -8.32
CA MET A 169 11.93 -35.75 -8.97
C MET A 169 12.44 -35.67 -10.41
N ASP A 170 13.76 -35.73 -10.58
CA ASP A 170 14.32 -36.11 -11.88
C ASP A 170 14.67 -37.60 -11.81
N PRO A 171 13.84 -38.49 -12.36
CA PRO A 171 14.11 -39.93 -12.35
C PRO A 171 15.38 -40.33 -13.12
N ASN A 172 15.94 -39.44 -13.95
CA ASN A 172 17.05 -39.77 -14.87
C ASN A 172 18.42 -39.21 -14.47
N ASN A 173 18.53 -38.45 -13.37
CA ASN A 173 19.81 -37.85 -12.97
C ASN A 173 20.12 -38.13 -11.50
N ARG A 174 20.38 -39.41 -11.18
CA ARG A 174 20.71 -39.85 -9.82
C ARG A 174 22.22 -40.03 -9.70
N VAL A 175 22.85 -39.06 -9.02
CA VAL A 175 24.24 -39.18 -8.53
C VAL A 175 24.34 -40.42 -7.64
N THR A 176 25.39 -41.23 -7.78
CA THR A 176 25.67 -42.42 -6.93
C THR A 176 26.98 -42.24 -6.15
N PHE A 177 27.39 -43.23 -5.32
CA PHE A 177 28.66 -43.13 -4.60
C PHE A 177 29.88 -43.13 -5.52
N ASP A 178 29.75 -43.70 -6.72
CA ASP A 178 30.80 -43.70 -7.75
C ASP A 178 31.08 -42.29 -8.29
N ASP A 179 30.09 -41.39 -8.25
CA ASP A 179 30.23 -39.99 -8.69
C ASP A 179 30.88 -39.09 -7.63
N VAL A 180 31.07 -39.59 -6.40
CA VAL A 180 31.73 -38.86 -5.31
C VAL A 180 33.18 -39.32 -5.24
N ALA A 181 34.15 -38.42 -5.40
CA ALA A 181 35.56 -38.76 -5.27
C ALA A 181 36.01 -38.72 -3.79
N GLY A 182 36.79 -39.72 -3.35
CA GLY A 182 37.29 -39.83 -1.97
C GLY A 182 36.17 -40.08 -0.95
N ALA A 183 36.37 -39.61 0.29
CA ALA A 183 35.44 -39.79 1.42
C ALA A 183 35.05 -41.27 1.65
N ASP A 184 36.05 -42.16 1.55
CA ASP A 184 35.81 -43.62 1.54
C ASP A 184 35.28 -44.12 2.88
N GLU A 185 35.72 -43.50 3.99
CA GLU A 185 35.20 -43.79 5.34
C GLU A 185 33.74 -43.34 5.47
N GLU A 186 33.42 -42.11 5.07
CA GLU A 186 32.05 -41.58 5.16
C GLU A 186 31.08 -42.30 4.22
N LYS A 187 31.54 -42.73 3.04
CA LYS A 187 30.75 -43.57 2.14
C LYS A 187 30.45 -44.93 2.77
N GLU A 188 31.40 -45.54 3.46
CA GLU A 188 31.19 -46.84 4.09
C GLU A 188 30.15 -46.74 5.23
N GLU A 189 30.21 -45.70 6.06
CA GLU A 189 29.18 -45.45 7.07
C GLU A 189 27.79 -45.21 6.45
N LEU A 190 27.74 -44.43 5.36
CA LEU A 190 26.48 -44.14 4.67
C LEU A 190 25.91 -45.32 3.87
N LYS A 191 26.73 -46.33 3.50
CA LYS A 191 26.22 -47.57 2.90
C LYS A 191 25.31 -48.32 3.85
N GLU A 192 25.58 -48.28 5.16
CA GLU A 192 24.71 -48.88 6.16
C GLU A 192 23.32 -48.23 6.12
N VAL A 193 23.29 -46.89 6.08
CA VAL A 193 22.05 -46.10 5.94
C VAL A 193 21.30 -46.47 4.66
N VAL A 194 22.00 -46.62 3.54
CA VAL A 194 21.40 -47.07 2.26
C VAL A 194 20.79 -48.47 2.39
N GLU A 195 21.47 -49.41 3.06
CA GLU A 195 20.96 -50.76 3.26
C GLU A 195 19.69 -50.77 4.13
N PHE A 196 19.63 -49.94 5.18
CA PHE A 196 18.43 -49.72 5.97
C PHE A 196 17.25 -49.24 5.11
N MET A 197 17.49 -48.30 4.19
CA MET A 197 16.44 -47.77 3.32
C MET A 197 15.94 -48.79 2.29
N ARG A 198 16.82 -49.68 1.81
CA ARG A 198 16.45 -50.75 0.85
C ARG A 198 15.72 -51.90 1.52
N ALA A 199 16.08 -52.27 2.75
CA ALA A 199 15.54 -53.44 3.45
C ALA A 199 15.11 -53.16 4.90
N PRO A 200 14.23 -52.17 5.16
CA PRO A 200 13.91 -51.72 6.52
C PRO A 200 13.36 -52.84 7.42
N LYS A 201 12.54 -53.75 6.85
CA LYS A 201 11.95 -54.89 7.58
C LYS A 201 12.99 -55.80 8.22
N ARG A 202 14.08 -56.11 7.49
CA ARG A 202 15.15 -57.00 7.97
C ARG A 202 15.77 -56.46 9.25
N PHE A 203 15.97 -55.15 9.33
CA PHE A 203 16.57 -54.50 10.48
C PHE A 203 15.61 -54.35 11.66
N THR A 204 14.33 -54.07 11.39
CA THR A 204 13.29 -54.03 12.43
C THR A 204 13.10 -55.40 13.08
N GLU A 205 13.12 -56.48 12.30
CA GLU A 205 13.02 -57.86 12.81
C GLU A 205 14.21 -58.27 13.69
N MET A 206 15.40 -57.72 13.42
CA MET A 206 16.59 -57.91 14.25
C MET A 206 16.62 -57.02 15.50
N GLY A 207 15.60 -56.17 15.70
CA GLY A 207 15.54 -55.22 16.82
C GLY A 207 16.52 -54.05 16.71
N ALA A 208 17.08 -53.81 15.53
CA ALA A 208 17.99 -52.68 15.31
C ALA A 208 17.22 -51.35 15.32
N ARG A 209 17.74 -50.34 16.02
CA ARG A 209 17.19 -48.98 15.98
C ARG A 209 17.65 -48.29 14.71
N ILE A 210 16.70 -47.86 13.88
CA ILE A 210 16.99 -47.11 12.66
C ILE A 210 17.54 -45.72 13.05
N PRO A 211 18.70 -45.30 12.52
CA PRO A 211 19.18 -43.93 12.71
C PRO A 211 18.15 -42.93 12.19
N LYS A 212 17.70 -42.00 13.05
CA LYS A 212 16.68 -41.00 12.69
C LYS A 212 17.23 -39.87 11.80
N GLY A 213 18.55 -39.69 11.76
CA GLY A 213 19.21 -38.67 10.94
C GLY A 213 20.73 -38.76 11.02
N VAL A 214 21.40 -38.15 10.04
CA VAL A 214 22.87 -38.04 9.96
C VAL A 214 23.22 -36.56 9.82
N LEU A 215 24.19 -36.09 10.59
CA LEU A 215 24.70 -34.72 10.52
C LEU A 215 26.08 -34.73 9.87
N LEU A 216 26.18 -34.18 8.65
CA LEU A 216 27.46 -34.04 7.95
C LEU A 216 28.13 -32.72 8.33
N VAL A 217 29.30 -32.79 8.98
CA VAL A 217 30.06 -31.62 9.44
C VAL A 217 31.38 -31.54 8.68
N GLY A 218 31.73 -30.34 8.22
CA GLY A 218 33.04 -30.09 7.60
C GLY A 218 33.09 -28.75 6.87
N PRO A 219 34.27 -28.31 6.41
CA PRO A 219 34.45 -27.06 5.67
C PRO A 219 33.53 -26.95 4.44
N PRO A 220 33.19 -25.73 3.97
CA PRO A 220 32.45 -25.56 2.73
C PRO A 220 33.22 -26.18 1.55
N GLY A 221 32.49 -26.75 0.58
CA GLY A 221 33.09 -27.34 -0.63
C GLY A 221 33.56 -28.80 -0.51
N THR A 222 33.41 -29.46 0.65
CA THR A 222 33.81 -30.88 0.84
C THR A 222 32.82 -31.91 0.29
N GLY A 223 31.87 -31.51 -0.56
CA GLY A 223 30.95 -32.45 -1.20
C GLY A 223 29.81 -32.99 -0.34
N LYS A 224 29.51 -32.41 0.84
CA LYS A 224 28.38 -32.84 1.72
C LYS A 224 27.04 -32.99 0.98
N THR A 225 26.66 -31.98 0.20
CA THR A 225 25.42 -31.99 -0.60
C THR A 225 25.47 -33.05 -1.71
N LEU A 226 26.65 -33.32 -2.27
CA LEU A 226 26.84 -34.36 -3.30
C LEU A 226 26.73 -35.76 -2.68
N LEU A 227 27.33 -35.97 -1.51
CA LEU A 227 27.27 -37.22 -0.76
C LEU A 227 25.82 -37.53 -0.32
N ALA A 228 25.07 -36.53 0.13
CA ALA A 228 23.65 -36.70 0.47
C ALA A 228 22.78 -37.09 -0.76
N LYS A 229 23.08 -36.53 -1.94
CA LYS A 229 22.42 -36.93 -3.19
C LYS A 229 22.79 -38.36 -3.59
N ALA A 230 24.06 -38.75 -3.41
CA ALA A 230 24.55 -40.10 -3.66
C ALA A 230 23.81 -41.14 -2.82
N VAL A 231 23.59 -40.88 -1.52
CA VAL A 231 22.79 -41.76 -0.63
C VAL A 231 21.39 -42.02 -1.19
N ALA A 232 20.69 -40.97 -1.62
CA ALA A 232 19.35 -41.11 -2.19
C ALA A 232 19.36 -41.84 -3.54
N GLY A 233 20.38 -41.57 -4.37
CA GLY A 233 20.59 -42.26 -5.65
C GLY A 233 20.82 -43.75 -5.47
N GLU A 234 21.68 -44.12 -4.53
CA GLU A 234 21.99 -45.50 -4.15
C GLU A 234 20.78 -46.22 -3.57
N ALA A 235 20.05 -45.60 -2.64
CA ALA A 235 18.82 -46.16 -2.10
C ALA A 235 17.66 -46.18 -3.11
N LYS A 236 17.79 -45.47 -4.23
CA LYS A 236 16.77 -45.28 -5.27
C LYS A 236 15.48 -44.62 -4.78
N VAL A 237 15.57 -43.76 -3.78
CA VAL A 237 14.45 -43.10 -3.11
C VAL A 237 14.32 -41.62 -3.53
N PRO A 238 13.16 -40.97 -3.31
CA PRO A 238 13.02 -39.53 -3.53
C PRO A 238 13.96 -38.71 -2.64
N PHE A 239 14.49 -37.61 -3.18
CA PHE A 239 15.37 -36.68 -2.49
C PHE A 239 14.68 -35.31 -2.39
N PHE A 240 14.45 -34.85 -1.17
CA PHE A 240 13.92 -33.53 -0.86
C PHE A 240 15.03 -32.66 -0.31
N SER A 241 15.31 -31.50 -0.92
CA SER A 241 16.32 -30.55 -0.43
C SER A 241 15.71 -29.20 -0.07
N ILE A 242 16.13 -28.64 1.04
CA ILE A 242 15.80 -27.28 1.48
C ILE A 242 17.01 -26.62 2.14
N SER A 243 17.15 -25.31 2.03
CA SER A 243 18.18 -24.58 2.79
C SER A 243 17.65 -24.26 4.18
N GLY A 244 18.49 -24.37 5.21
CA GLY A 244 18.18 -23.97 6.57
C GLY A 244 17.84 -22.48 6.68
N SER A 245 18.40 -21.65 5.80
CA SER A 245 18.03 -20.24 5.67
C SER A 245 16.59 -20.02 5.21
N ASP A 246 16.01 -20.95 4.45
CA ASP A 246 14.63 -20.84 3.94
C ASP A 246 13.58 -21.00 5.05
N PHE A 247 14.03 -21.46 6.22
CA PHE A 247 13.21 -21.56 7.42
C PHE A 247 13.24 -20.31 8.29
N VAL A 248 14.10 -19.33 7.97
CA VAL A 248 14.25 -18.08 8.75
C VAL A 248 13.63 -16.94 7.96
N GLU A 249 12.42 -16.52 8.33
CA GLU A 249 11.71 -15.42 7.69
C GLU A 249 11.31 -14.29 8.66
N MET A 250 10.94 -13.14 8.10
CA MET A 250 10.46 -11.99 8.88
C MET A 250 9.07 -12.22 9.50
N PHE A 251 8.33 -13.24 9.04
CA PHE A 251 6.96 -13.52 9.47
C PHE A 251 6.94 -14.72 10.43
N VAL A 252 6.41 -14.49 11.63
CA VAL A 252 6.27 -15.51 12.67
C VAL A 252 5.44 -16.69 12.16
N GLY A 253 5.90 -17.92 12.41
CA GLY A 253 5.18 -19.16 12.10
C GLY A 253 5.30 -19.67 10.67
N VAL A 254 5.90 -18.90 9.73
CA VAL A 254 6.09 -19.36 8.36
C VAL A 254 7.12 -20.49 8.28
N GLY A 255 8.25 -20.37 8.97
CA GLY A 255 9.27 -21.42 9.06
C GLY A 255 8.71 -22.75 9.56
N ALA A 256 8.00 -22.72 10.70
CA ALA A 256 7.35 -23.90 11.28
C ALA A 256 6.33 -24.56 10.33
N SER A 257 5.53 -23.77 9.59
CA SER A 257 4.60 -24.32 8.60
C SER A 257 5.34 -25.05 7.48
N ARG A 258 6.46 -24.50 7.01
CA ARG A 258 7.28 -25.13 5.95
C ARG A 258 7.89 -26.44 6.40
N VAL A 259 8.39 -26.50 7.64
CA VAL A 259 8.90 -27.75 8.24
C VAL A 259 7.80 -28.82 8.22
N ARG A 260 6.60 -28.49 8.70
CA ARG A 260 5.47 -29.42 8.72
C ARG A 260 5.09 -29.92 7.33
N ASP A 261 5.01 -29.01 6.36
CA ASP A 261 4.67 -29.35 4.97
C ASP A 261 5.74 -30.22 4.30
N LEU A 262 7.03 -29.94 4.56
CA LEU A 262 8.16 -30.73 4.06
C LEU A 262 8.08 -32.17 4.57
N PHE A 263 7.95 -32.36 5.89
CA PHE A 263 7.86 -33.69 6.48
C PHE A 263 6.57 -34.42 6.08
N THR A 264 5.44 -33.71 5.98
CA THR A 264 4.17 -34.31 5.49
C THR A 264 4.30 -34.81 4.05
N THR A 265 5.01 -34.07 3.20
CA THR A 265 5.24 -34.46 1.80
C THR A 265 6.22 -35.63 1.71
N ALA A 266 7.31 -35.59 2.48
CA ALA A 266 8.29 -36.68 2.53
C ALA A 266 7.67 -37.98 3.04
N LYS A 267 6.84 -37.92 4.10
CA LYS A 267 6.10 -39.07 4.65
C LYS A 267 5.20 -39.75 3.62
N LYS A 268 4.55 -38.99 2.73
CA LYS A 268 3.73 -39.54 1.63
C LYS A 268 4.53 -40.29 0.57
N CYS A 269 5.82 -39.98 0.47
CA CYS A 269 6.74 -40.58 -0.50
C CYS A 269 7.74 -41.55 0.15
N ALA A 270 7.48 -42.00 1.38
CA ALA A 270 8.38 -42.87 2.12
C ALA A 270 8.60 -44.24 1.42
N PRO A 271 9.83 -44.79 1.41
CA PRO A 271 11.06 -44.24 1.98
C PRO A 271 11.62 -43.07 1.15
N ALA A 272 12.12 -42.03 1.82
CA ALA A 272 12.65 -40.82 1.19
C ALA A 272 13.79 -40.20 2.01
N VAL A 273 14.67 -39.42 1.37
CA VAL A 273 15.72 -38.63 2.03
C VAL A 273 15.31 -37.16 2.08
N VAL A 274 15.38 -36.56 3.26
CA VAL A 274 15.22 -35.11 3.47
C VAL A 274 16.59 -34.53 3.83
N PHE A 275 17.11 -33.66 2.96
CA PHE A 275 18.36 -32.95 3.15
C PHE A 275 18.09 -31.49 3.50
N ILE A 276 18.61 -31.05 4.65
CA ILE A 276 18.57 -29.67 5.12
C ILE A 276 20.01 -29.16 5.07
N ASP A 277 20.30 -28.28 4.11
CA ASP A 277 21.61 -27.61 4.05
C ASP A 277 21.66 -26.49 5.09
N GLU A 278 22.85 -26.06 5.55
CA GLU A 278 23.00 -24.90 6.46
C GLU A 278 22.05 -24.92 7.68
N ILE A 279 21.88 -26.09 8.33
CA ILE A 279 20.99 -26.26 9.49
C ILE A 279 21.38 -25.37 10.69
N ASP A 280 22.61 -24.89 10.73
CA ASP A 280 23.08 -23.93 11.72
C ASP A 280 22.32 -22.59 11.68
N ALA A 281 21.70 -22.25 10.54
CA ALA A 281 20.83 -21.08 10.41
C ALA A 281 19.62 -21.14 11.37
N VAL A 282 19.06 -22.34 11.61
CA VAL A 282 17.93 -22.57 12.53
C VAL A 282 18.38 -23.03 13.92
N GLY A 283 19.54 -23.66 14.04
CA GLY A 283 20.06 -24.23 15.28
C GLY A 283 20.78 -23.26 16.22
N ARG A 284 21.05 -22.01 15.80
CA ARG A 284 21.83 -21.06 16.60
C ARG A 284 20.97 -20.35 17.66
N GLN A 285 21.16 -20.71 18.93
CA GLN A 285 20.64 -19.97 20.07
C GLN A 285 21.34 -18.60 20.18
N ARG A 286 20.59 -17.49 20.15
CA ARG A 286 21.10 -16.17 20.57
C ARG A 286 20.65 -15.89 22.01
N GLY A 287 21.46 -15.15 22.77
CA GLY A 287 21.13 -14.76 24.13
C GLY A 287 20.08 -13.65 24.17
N ALA A 288 19.34 -13.61 25.28
CA ALA A 288 18.28 -12.67 25.68
C ALA A 288 18.43 -11.22 25.18
N GLY A 289 18.06 -10.96 23.92
CA GLY A 289 17.93 -9.62 23.35
C GLY A 289 16.46 -9.31 23.10
N LEU A 290 15.94 -8.25 23.72
CA LEU A 290 14.59 -7.73 23.49
C LEU A 290 14.40 -7.42 21.98
N GLY A 291 13.77 -8.33 21.25
CA GLY A 291 13.44 -8.16 19.83
C GLY A 291 12.84 -9.45 19.26
N GLY A 292 11.56 -9.40 18.85
CA GLY A 292 10.72 -10.55 18.46
C GLY A 292 11.13 -11.36 17.22
N GLY A 293 12.38 -11.28 16.77
CA GLY A 293 12.96 -12.24 15.81
C GLY A 293 13.42 -13.55 16.46
N HIS A 294 13.41 -13.61 17.79
CA HIS A 294 13.78 -14.80 18.57
C HIS A 294 12.73 -15.91 18.49
N ASP A 295 11.46 -15.53 18.52
CA ASP A 295 10.33 -16.47 18.65
C ASP A 295 10.15 -17.34 17.40
N GLU A 296 10.45 -16.79 16.21
CA GLU A 296 10.26 -17.49 14.94
C GLU A 296 11.26 -18.65 14.74
N ARG A 297 12.53 -18.43 15.09
CA ARG A 297 13.56 -19.46 14.97
C ARG A 297 13.36 -20.58 15.99
N GLU A 298 13.03 -20.22 17.23
CA GLU A 298 12.76 -21.19 18.29
C GLU A 298 11.52 -22.03 17.97
N GLN A 299 10.45 -21.40 17.48
CA GLN A 299 9.25 -22.11 17.04
C GLN A 299 9.57 -23.07 15.88
N THR A 300 10.38 -22.63 14.92
CA THR A 300 10.75 -23.45 13.76
C THR A 300 11.66 -24.60 14.13
N LEU A 301 12.64 -24.38 15.03
CA LEU A 301 13.51 -25.42 15.59
C LEU A 301 12.69 -26.45 16.38
N ASN A 302 11.79 -26.00 17.25
CA ASN A 302 10.93 -26.91 18.01
C ASN A 302 10.03 -27.74 17.09
N GLN A 303 9.50 -27.15 16.02
CA GLN A 303 8.73 -27.90 15.03
C GLN A 303 9.58 -28.95 14.31
N LEU A 304 10.85 -28.64 13.99
CA LEU A 304 11.78 -29.61 13.41
C LEU A 304 12.04 -30.78 14.36
N LEU A 305 12.28 -30.50 15.64
CA LEU A 305 12.47 -31.53 16.67
C LEU A 305 11.25 -32.43 16.84
N VAL A 306 10.04 -31.85 16.84
CA VAL A 306 8.79 -32.60 16.92
C VAL A 306 8.61 -33.54 15.72
N GLU A 307 8.90 -33.06 14.51
CA GLU A 307 8.80 -33.90 13.29
C GLU A 307 9.87 -35.00 13.24
N MET A 308 11.08 -34.74 13.78
CA MET A 308 12.16 -35.72 13.86
C MET A 308 11.93 -36.78 14.94
N ASP A 309 11.30 -36.43 16.07
CA ASP A 309 11.05 -37.39 17.14
C ASP A 309 9.77 -38.22 16.90
N GLY A 310 8.75 -37.62 16.28
CA GLY A 310 7.53 -38.31 15.87
C GLY A 310 7.66 -39.28 14.69
N PHE A 311 8.91 -39.63 14.32
CA PHE A 311 9.28 -40.56 13.25
C PHE A 311 9.50 -41.99 13.79
#